data_AF-A0A5S3YLJ7-F1
#
_entry.id   AF-A0A5S3YLJ7-F1
#
_cell.length_a   1.000
_cell.length_b   1.000
_cell.length_c   1.000
_cell.angle_alpha   90.00
_cell.angle_beta   90.00
_cell.angle_gamma   90.00
#
_symmetry.space_group_name_H-M   'P 1'
#
loop_
_entity.id
_entity.type
_entity.pdbx_description
1 polymer ?
#
loop_
_entity_poly.entity_id
_entity_poly.type
_entity_poly.pdbx_seq_one_letter_code
_entity_poly.pdbx_strand_id
1 'polypeptide(L)' 'GAETPAQVGSIIAFTQPDGTDLPGLIREVAGDSVTVDFNHPLAGQKVTFEVEILEVNN' A
#
# COMPACT_ATOMS: atom_id res chain seq x y z
N GLY A 1 16.52 -7.12 -2.30
CA GLY A 1 17.19 -5.82 -2.43
C GLY A 1 16.37 -4.83 -1.66
N ALA A 2 16.90 -4.33 -0.54
CA ALA A 2 16.19 -3.39 0.33
C ALA A 2 17.24 -2.55 1.06
N GLU A 3 18.00 -1.76 0.29
CA GLU A 3 18.93 -0.74 0.80
C GLU A 3 18.28 0.64 0.62
N THR A 4 16.95 0.74 0.74
CA THR A 4 16.26 2.03 0.71
C THR A 4 16.08 2.49 2.15
N PRO A 5 16.82 3.52 2.61
CA PRO A 5 16.62 4.06 3.95
C PRO A 5 15.16 4.50 4.12
N ALA A 6 14.54 4.14 5.25
CA ALA A 6 13.18 4.53 5.56
C ALA A 6 13.13 6.05 5.78
N GLN A 7 12.83 6.80 4.71
CA GLN A 7 12.70 8.24 4.71
C GLN A 7 11.25 8.61 4.43
N VAL A 8 10.81 9.75 4.96
CA VAL A 8 9.46 10.27 4.68
C VAL A 8 9.26 10.40 3.17
N GLY A 9 8.18 9.82 2.65
CA GLY A 9 7.87 9.77 1.21
C GLY A 9 8.42 8.53 0.49
N SER A 10 9.23 7.69 1.13
CA SER A 10 9.65 6.41 0.55
C SER A 10 8.48 5.43 0.48
N ILE A 11 8.40 4.70 -0.63
CA ILE A 11 7.48 3.56 -0.80
C ILE A 11 8.28 2.29 -0.56
N ILE A 12 7.87 1.49 0.41
CA ILE A 12 8.51 0.23 0.78
C ILE A 12 7.50 -0.89 0.57
N ALA A 13 7.92 -1.97 -0.08
CA ALA A 13 7.10 -3.17 -0.25
C ALA A 13 7.21 -4.05 1.01
N PHE A 14 6.07 -4.43 1.57
CA PHE A 14 5.96 -5.32 2.72
C PHE A 14 5.32 -6.64 2.29
N THR A 15 5.99 -7.75 2.55
CA THR A 15 5.43 -9.07 2.24
C THR A 15 4.36 -9.45 3.25
N GLN A 16 3.16 -9.72 2.75
CA GLN A 16 2.00 -10.17 3.51
C GLN A 16 2.09 -11.68 3.82
N PRO A 17 1.30 -12.17 4.80
CA PRO A 17 1.26 -13.61 5.13
C PRO A 17 0.84 -14.53 3.98
N ASP A 18 0.12 -14.02 2.99
CA ASP A 18 -0.28 -14.75 1.78
C ASP A 18 0.80 -14.77 0.68
N GLY A 19 1.95 -14.13 0.93
CA GLY A 19 3.06 -14.03 0.00
C GLY A 19 2.94 -12.89 -1.02
N THR A 20 1.89 -12.07 -0.95
CA THR A 20 1.75 -10.87 -1.78
C THR A 20 2.53 -9.69 -1.19
N ASP A 21 2.94 -8.74 -2.03
CA ASP A 21 3.62 -7.53 -1.58
C ASP A 21 2.64 -6.35 -1.48
N LEU A 22 2.62 -5.67 -0.33
CA LEU A 22 1.84 -4.48 -0.06
C LEU A 22 2.75 -3.25 -0.09
N PRO A 23 2.52 -2.27 -0.97
CA PRO A 23 3.22 -0.99 -0.89
C PRO A 23 2.75 -0.22 0.34
N GLY A 24 3.70 0.17 1.20
CA GLY A 24 3.49 1.08 2.32
C GLY A 24 4.28 2.38 2.13
N LEU A 25 3.63 3.52 2.37
CA LEU A 25 4.23 4.85 2.30
C LEU A 25 4.72 5.29 3.68
N ILE A 26 5.99 5.67 3.82
CA ILE A 26 6.50 6.23 5.07
C ILE A 26 6.00 7.65 5.25
N ARG A 27 5.14 7.88 6.26
CA ARG A 27 4.60 9.21 6.59
C ARG A 27 5.46 9.97 7.57
N GLU A 28 6.09 9.28 8.50
CA GLU A 28 6.90 9.91 9.55
C GLU A 28 8.00 8.95 10.00
N VAL A 29 9.15 9.52 10.36
CA VAL A 29 10.30 8.81 10.93
C VAL A 29 10.66 9.52 12.23
N ALA A 30 10.51 8.84 13.37
CA ALA A 30 10.76 9.36 14.71
C ALA A 30 11.78 8.47 15.42
N GLY A 31 13.07 8.81 15.27
CA GLY A 31 14.17 8.02 15.81
C GLY A 31 14.17 6.59 15.25
N ASP A 32 13.90 5.61 16.12
CA ASP A 32 13.86 4.18 15.78
C ASP A 32 12.45 3.71 15.34
N SER A 33 11.46 4.60 15.30
CA SER A 33 10.09 4.29 14.91
C SER A 33 9.72 4.96 13.59
N VAL A 34 8.95 4.25 12.75
CA VAL A 34 8.43 4.79 11.48
C VAL A 34 6.93 4.57 11.41
N THR A 35 6.20 5.60 10.97
CA THR A 35 4.77 5.52 10.69
C THR A 35 4.58 5.21 9.22
N VAL A 36 3.93 4.08 8.94
CA VAL A 36 3.69 3.60 7.57
C VAL A 36 2.20 3.67 7.25
N ASP A 37 1.87 4.23 6.09
CA ASP A 37 0.51 4.31 5.56
C ASP A 37 0.32 3.27 4.46
N PHE A 38 -0.61 2.36 4.69
CA PHE A 38 -0.99 1.30 3.76
C PHE A 38 -2.32 1.59 3.04
N ASN A 39 -2.90 2.77 3.25
CA ASN A 39 -4.14 3.13 2.58
C ASN A 39 -3.95 3.17 1.07
N HIS A 40 -4.94 2.64 0.35
CA HIS A 40 -5.01 2.78 -1.10
C HIS A 40 -5.02 4.27 -1.48
N PRO A 41 -4.42 4.70 -2.60
CA PRO A 41 -4.43 6.10 -3.04
C PRO A 41 -5.84 6.72 -3.14
N LEU A 42 -6.86 5.87 -3.34
CA LEU A 42 -8.27 6.28 -3.42
C LEU A 42 -9.01 6.24 -2.07
N ALA A 43 -8.34 5.93 -0.96
CA ALA A 43 -8.96 5.91 0.36
C ALA A 43 -9.52 7.29 0.73
N GLY A 44 -10.76 7.32 1.20
CA GLY A 44 -11.49 8.56 1.52
C GLY A 44 -12.05 9.32 0.31
N GLN A 45 -11.83 8.84 -0.91
CA GLN A 45 -12.40 9.45 -2.13
C GLN A 45 -13.70 8.75 -2.53
N LYS A 46 -14.67 9.51 -3.06
CA LYS A 46 -15.88 8.93 -3.68
C LYS A 46 -15.51 8.37 -5.04
N VAL A 47 -15.36 7.06 -5.15
CA VAL A 47 -15.01 6.41 -6.41
C VAL A 47 -16.27 5.95 -7.14
N THR A 48 -16.36 6.27 -8.43
CA THR A 48 -17.39 5.75 -9.34
C THR A 48 -16.71 4.77 -10.28
N PHE A 49 -17.13 3.51 -10.25
CA PHE A 49 -16.60 2.48 -11.13
C PHE A 49 -17.65 2.12 -12.17
N GLU A 50 -17.23 2.02 -13.42
CA GLU A 50 -17.99 1.36 -14.48
C GLU A 50 -17.45 -0.07 -14.59
N VAL A 51 -18.34 -1.06 -14.50
CA VAL A 51 -17.96 -2.47 -14.52
C VAL A 51 -18.79 -3.23 -15.55
N GLU A 52 -18.15 -4.16 -16.24
CA GLU A 52 -18.79 -5.10 -17.16
C GLU A 52 -18.66 -6.51 -16.58
N ILE A 53 -19.77 -7.25 -16.54
CA ILE A 53 -19.76 -8.64 -16.08
C ILE A 53 -19.36 -9.52 -17.25
N LEU A 54 -18.15 -10.10 -17.19
CA LEU A 54 -17.64 -10.98 -18.23
C LEU A 54 -18.13 -12.43 -18.07
N GLU A 55 -18.19 -12.94 -16.84
CA GLU A 55 -18.57 -14.32 -16.55
C GLU A 55 -19.03 -14.46 -15.09
N VAL A 56 -19.91 -15.44 -14.82
CA VAL A 56 -20.33 -15.82 -13.46
C VAL A 56 -20.02 -17.30 -13.27
N ASN A 57 -19.18 -17.62 -12.27
CA ASN A 57 -18.80 -18.98 -11.90
C ASN A 57 -19.63 -19.47 -10.70
N ASN A 58 -20.01 -20.76 -10.72
CA ASN A 58 -20.91 -21.40 -9.77
C ASN A 58 -20.20 -22.51 -8.97
#